data_AF-A0A7V4UFX1-F1
#
_entry.id   AF-A0A7V4UFX1-F1
#
_cell.length_a   1.000
_cell.length_b   1.000
_cell.length_c   1.000
_cell.angle_alpha   90.00
_cell.angle_beta   90.00
_cell.angle_gamma   90.00
#
_symmetry.space_group_name_H-M   'P 1'
#
loop_
_entity.id
_entity.type
_entity.pdbx_description
1 polymer ?
#
loop_
_entity_poly.entity_id
_entity_poly.type
_entity_poly.pdbx_seq_one_letter_code
_entity_poly.pdbx_strand_id
1 'polypeptide(L)'
;MVQLRTVQSRLGNRRRGPTMTIQAIYENGVFRPLEPVALPEKCRVAIAEIKLVGTPAAASPTHPLLELLEIAHQFPENPDMPTDFAEQHDHYLYGTPKRP
;
A
#
# COMPACT_ATOMS: atom_id res chain seq x y z
N MET A 1 -20.83 20.71 -3.07
CA MET A 1 -20.30 21.69 -2.09
C MET A 1 -20.37 21.05 -0.71
N VAL A 2 -19.32 20.36 -0.27
CA VAL A 2 -19.35 19.57 0.98
C VAL A 2 -18.86 20.46 2.12
N GLN A 3 -19.76 20.81 3.04
CA GLN A 3 -19.45 21.61 4.23
C GLN A 3 -18.63 20.77 5.22
N LEU A 4 -17.37 21.16 5.44
CA LEU A 4 -16.58 20.69 6.59
C LEU A 4 -17.11 21.38 7.85
N ARG A 5 -17.79 20.61 8.71
CA ARG A 5 -18.17 21.06 10.05
C ARG A 5 -16.95 20.97 10.95
N THR A 6 -16.29 22.11 11.17
CA THR A 6 -15.24 22.26 12.17
C THR A 6 -15.85 22.07 13.57
N VAL A 7 -15.55 20.94 14.20
CA VAL A 7 -15.88 20.71 15.61
C VAL A 7 -14.91 21.52 16.46
N GLN A 8 -15.31 22.73 16.86
CA GLN A 8 -14.57 23.49 17.87
C GLN A 8 -14.95 23.00 19.26
N SER A 9 -14.13 22.10 19.80
CA SER A 9 -14.19 21.70 21.20
C SER A 9 -13.59 22.81 22.08
N ARG A 10 -14.46 23.58 22.75
CA ARG A 10 -14.09 24.34 23.96
C ARG A 10 -13.88 23.33 25.09
N LEU A 11 -12.73 23.33 25.76
CA LEU A 11 -12.61 23.18 27.23
C LEU A 11 -11.14 23.20 27.68
N GLY A 12 -10.84 24.11 28.60
CA GLY A 12 -10.22 23.76 29.88
C GLY A 12 -8.71 23.52 29.89
N ASN A 13 -8.02 24.42 30.57
CA ASN A 13 -6.66 24.32 31.09
C ASN A 13 -6.40 22.94 31.74
N ARG A 14 -5.85 21.98 31.00
CA ARG A 14 -5.33 20.71 31.52
C ARG A 14 -3.82 20.79 31.48
N ARG A 15 -3.18 20.40 32.59
CA ARG A 15 -1.72 20.28 32.73
C ARG A 15 -1.14 19.66 31.46
N ARG A 16 -0.43 20.45 30.67
CA ARG A 16 0.30 19.97 29.49
C ARG A 16 1.34 18.98 29.99
N GLY A 17 1.07 17.68 29.81
CA GLY A 17 2.09 16.67 29.89
C GLY A 17 3.17 16.91 28.82
N PRO A 18 4.30 16.21 28.88
CA PRO A 18 5.34 16.34 27.86
C PRO A 18 4.74 16.10 26.47
N THR A 19 4.91 17.08 25.59
CA THR A 19 4.57 16.96 24.17
C THR A 19 5.76 16.37 23.45
N MET A 20 5.53 15.37 22.61
CA MET A 20 6.54 14.81 21.71
C MET A 20 5.99 14.74 20.29
N THR A 21 6.89 14.84 19.31
CA THR A 21 6.57 14.67 17.90
C THR A 21 6.96 13.26 17.49
N ILE A 22 6.00 12.49 16.98
CA ILE A 22 6.23 11.13 16.46
C ILE A 22 5.99 11.18 14.95
N GLN A 23 6.97 10.72 14.17
CA GLN A 23 6.75 10.48 12.74
C GLN A 23 6.15 9.09 12.55
N ALA A 24 5.08 9.02 11.77
CA ALA A 24 4.33 7.79 11.55
C ALA A 24 3.76 7.75 10.13
N ILE A 25 3.62 6.53 9.60
CA ILE A 25 2.85 6.26 8.38
C ILE A 25 1.43 5.92 8.78
N TYR A 26 0.45 6.52 8.10
CA TYR A 26 -0.96 6.17 8.24
C TYR A 26 -1.35 5.17 7.15
N GLU A 27 -1.64 3.93 7.55
CA GLU A 27 -1.95 2.84 6.64
C GLU A 27 -3.08 1.99 7.21
N ASN A 28 -4.08 1.66 6.38
CA ASN A 28 -5.21 0.80 6.75
C ASN A 28 -5.95 1.26 8.02
N GLY A 29 -6.06 2.57 8.24
CA GLY A 29 -6.74 3.14 9.41
C GLY A 29 -5.88 3.22 10.68
N VAL A 30 -4.59 2.88 10.61
CA VAL A 30 -3.70 2.79 11.77
C VAL A 30 -2.46 3.68 11.58
N PHE A 31 -2.08 4.41 12.63
CA PHE A 31 -0.80 5.12 12.68
C PHE A 31 0.32 4.18 13.13
N ARG A 32 1.33 4.00 12.29
CA ARG A 32 2.52 3.18 12.55
C ARG A 32 3.75 4.08 12.71
N PRO A 33 4.32 4.21 13.92
CA PRO A 33 5.55 4.98 14.12
C PRO A 33 6.69 4.46 13.23
N LEU A 34 7.49 5.36 12.68
CA LEU A 34 8.70 5.00 11.92
C LEU A 34 9.81 4.46 12.83
N GLU A 35 9.84 4.94 14.08
CA GLU A 35 10.81 4.56 15.11
C GLU A 35 10.07 4.02 16.34
N PRO A 36 10.67 3.07 17.10
CA PRO A 36 10.13 2.62 18.37
C PRO A 36 9.92 3.78 19.34
N VAL A 37 8.73 3.88 19.93
CA VAL A 37 8.39 4.94 20.89
C VAL A 37 8.36 4.35 22.29
N ALA A 38 9.17 4.89 23.19
CA ALA A 38 9.21 4.48 24.60
C ALA A 38 8.03 5.11 25.36
N LEU A 39 6.96 4.35 25.57
CA LEU A 39 5.81 4.74 26.39
C LEU A 39 5.44 3.65 27.40
N PRO A 40 4.86 4.00 28.55
CA PRO A 40 4.31 3.02 29.47
C PRO A 40 3.25 2.16 28.79
N GLU A 41 3.26 0.86 29.08
CA GLU A 41 2.27 -0.07 28.55
C GLU A 41 0.85 0.34 28.94
N LYS A 42 -0.12 0.08 28.04
CA LYS A 42 -1.55 0.38 28.23
C LYS A 42 -1.86 1.85 28.50
N CYS A 43 -0.96 2.76 28.12
CA CYS A 43 -1.20 4.19 28.20
C CYS A 43 -2.09 4.67 27.04
N ARG A 44 -3.04 5.58 27.32
CA ARG A 44 -3.84 6.26 26.29
C ARG A 44 -3.12 7.53 25.86
N VAL A 45 -2.88 7.67 24.56
CA VAL A 45 -2.30 8.88 23.96
C VAL A 45 -3.39 9.71 23.27
N ALA A 46 -3.29 11.04 23.38
CA ALA A 46 -4.12 11.97 22.64
C ALA A 46 -3.27 12.60 21.52
N ILE A 47 -3.77 12.56 20.30
CA ILE A 47 -3.11 13.19 19.15
C ILE A 47 -3.60 14.64 19.08
N ALA A 48 -2.72 15.58 19.37
CA ALA A 48 -3.05 17.01 19.42
C ALA A 48 -3.01 17.69 18.04
N GLU A 49 -2.08 17.29 17.19
CA GLU A 49 -1.87 17.87 15.86
C GLU A 49 -1.38 16.80 14.88
N ILE A 50 -1.92 16.78 13.66
CA ILE A 50 -1.47 15.91 12.57
C ILE A 50 -0.97 16.82 11.45
N LYS A 51 0.33 16.74 11.15
CA LYS A 51 0.93 17.39 9.99
C LYS A 51 1.19 16.34 8.93
N LEU A 52 0.56 16.48 7.77
CA LEU A 52 0.86 15.66 6.60
C LEU A 52 2.24 16.09 6.08
N VAL A 53 3.23 15.20 6.19
CA VAL A 53 4.58 15.43 5.70
C VAL A 53 4.75 14.62 4.42
N GLY A 54 4.83 15.33 3.30
CA GLY A 54 4.86 14.76 1.96
C GLY A 54 3.47 14.71 1.30
N THR A 55 3.46 14.68 -0.02
CA THR A 55 2.27 14.30 -0.77
C THR A 55 2.00 12.85 -0.43
N PRO A 56 0.77 12.44 -0.04
CA PRO A 56 0.46 11.02 0.01
C PRO A 56 0.89 10.48 -1.35
N ALA A 57 1.81 9.51 -1.36
CA ALA A 57 2.00 8.72 -2.55
C ALA A 57 0.59 8.26 -2.88
N ALA A 58 0.01 8.84 -3.94
CA ALA A 58 -1.21 8.28 -4.47
C ALA A 58 -0.86 6.81 -4.58
N ALA A 59 -1.62 5.95 -3.89
CA ALA A 59 -1.61 4.56 -4.24
C ALA A 59 -2.06 4.59 -5.69
N SER A 60 -1.09 4.72 -6.60
CA SER A 60 -1.29 4.46 -8.01
C SER A 60 -2.01 3.15 -7.98
N PRO A 61 -3.25 3.07 -8.49
CA PRO A 61 -3.94 1.79 -8.51
C PRO A 61 -2.94 0.82 -9.11
N THR A 62 -2.44 -0.11 -8.29
CA THR A 62 -1.57 -1.17 -8.80
C THR A 62 -2.42 -1.76 -9.90
N HIS A 63 -1.99 -1.57 -11.13
CA HIS A 63 -2.65 -2.13 -12.29
C HIS A 63 -1.91 -3.45 -12.51
N PRO A 64 -2.26 -4.54 -11.79
CA PRO A 64 -1.49 -5.78 -11.82
C PRO A 64 -1.39 -6.31 -13.25
N LEU A 65 -2.38 -6.03 -14.09
CA LEU A 65 -2.35 -6.38 -15.51
C LEU A 65 -1.33 -5.56 -16.32
N LEU A 66 -1.10 -4.29 -15.98
CA LEU A 66 -0.02 -3.50 -16.61
C LEU A 66 1.35 -4.01 -16.17
N GLU A 67 1.52 -4.32 -14.89
CA GLU A 67 2.78 -4.88 -14.37
C GLU A 67 3.09 -6.24 -15.02
N LEU A 68 2.08 -7.12 -15.14
CA LEU A 68 2.21 -8.38 -15.88
C LEU A 68 2.53 -8.17 -17.36
N LEU A 69 1.97 -7.13 -18.00
CA LEU A 69 2.25 -6.79 -19.38
C LEU A 69 3.69 -6.27 -19.56
N GLU A 70 4.19 -5.46 -18.62
CA GLU A 70 5.59 -5.01 -18.60
C GLU A 70 6.55 -6.18 -18.47
N ILE A 71 6.23 -7.15 -17.61
CA ILE A 71 7.00 -8.40 -17.48
C ILE A 71 6.95 -9.21 -18.78
N ALA A 72 5.76 -9.33 -19.40
CA ALA A 72 5.60 -10.06 -20.66
C ALA A 72 6.48 -9.48 -21.79
N HIS A 73 6.65 -8.17 -21.86
CA HIS A 73 7.52 -7.51 -22.85
C HIS A 73 9.03 -7.76 -22.65
N GLN A 74 9.45 -8.28 -21.49
CA GLN A 74 10.86 -8.59 -21.24
C GLN A 74 11.28 -9.97 -21.80
N PHE A 75 10.32 -10.81 -22.20
CA PHE A 75 10.63 -12.11 -22.77
C PHE A 75 11.17 -11.98 -24.20
N PRO A 76 12.21 -12.75 -24.57
CA PRO A 76 12.70 -12.77 -25.94
C PRO A 76 11.64 -13.36 -26.89
N GLU A 77 11.70 -12.95 -28.15
CA GLU A 77 10.87 -13.57 -29.20
C GLU A 77 11.18 -15.06 -29.29
N ASN A 78 10.14 -15.88 -29.38
CA ASN A 78 10.24 -17.32 -29.54
C ASN A 78 9.63 -17.72 -30.89
N PRO A 79 10.46 -18.07 -31.89
CA PRO A 79 9.96 -18.45 -33.22
C PRO A 79 9.19 -19.80 -33.21
N ASP A 80 9.40 -20.63 -32.19
CA ASP A 80 8.73 -21.92 -32.02
C ASP A 80 7.41 -21.81 -31.21
N MET A 81 6.93 -20.59 -30.99
CA MET A 81 5.73 -20.35 -30.19
C MET A 81 4.46 -20.66 -30.99
N PRO A 82 3.49 -21.40 -30.40
CA PRO A 82 2.22 -21.65 -31.05
C PRO A 82 1.46 -20.36 -31.36
N THR A 83 0.76 -20.33 -32.48
CA THR A 83 -0.01 -19.15 -32.93
C THR A 83 -1.11 -18.77 -31.91
N ASP A 84 -1.69 -19.76 -31.24
CA ASP A 84 -2.75 -19.59 -30.24
C ASP A 84 -2.23 -19.61 -28.79
N PHE A 85 -0.91 -19.74 -28.60
CA PHE A 85 -0.21 -19.91 -27.31
C PHE A 85 -0.67 -21.11 -26.46
N ALA A 86 -1.54 -21.97 -26.97
CA ALA A 86 -2.24 -23.02 -26.21
C ALA A 86 -2.20 -24.40 -26.88
N GLU A 87 -1.74 -24.51 -28.12
CA GLU A 87 -1.70 -25.76 -28.88
C GLU A 87 -0.94 -26.90 -28.16
N GLN A 88 0.05 -26.54 -27.34
CA GLN A 88 0.89 -27.46 -26.55
C GLN A 88 0.39 -27.64 -25.10
N HIS A 89 -0.85 -27.26 -24.77
CA HIS A 89 -1.36 -27.31 -23.39
C HIS A 89 -1.32 -28.73 -22.78
N ASP A 90 -1.67 -29.76 -23.56
CA ASP A 90 -1.60 -31.16 -23.11
C ASP A 90 -0.16 -31.60 -22.79
N HIS A 91 0.82 -31.06 -23.52
CA HIS A 91 2.23 -31.33 -23.26
C HIS A 91 2.65 -30.72 -21.93
N TYR A 92 2.29 -29.46 -21.66
CA TYR A 92 2.67 -28.78 -20.42
C TYR A 92 1.90 -29.28 -19.19
N LEU A 93 0.64 -29.65 -19.35
CA LEU A 93 -0.20 -30.07 -18.23
C LEU A 93 -0.04 -31.55 -17.89
N TYR A 94 0.14 -32.41 -18.90
CA TYR A 94 0.14 -33.87 -18.73
C TYR A 94 1.45 -34.55 -19.14
N GLY A 95 2.44 -33.81 -19.65
CA GLY A 95 3.72 -34.37 -20.09
C GLY A 95 3.62 -35.22 -21.36
N THR A 96 2.55 -35.08 -22.14
CA THR A 96 2.41 -35.76 -23.44
C THR A 96 3.46 -35.25 -24.44
N PRO A 97 3.83 -36.01 -25.49
CA PRO A 97 4.74 -35.51 -26.51
C PRO A 97 4.25 -34.19 -27.13
N LYS A 98 5.17 -33.29 -27.49
CA LYS A 98 4.81 -32.05 -28.20
C LYS A 98 4.11 -32.38 -29.52
N ARG A 99 3.07 -31.61 -29.82
CA ARG A 99 2.43 -31.65 -31.13
C ARG A 99 3.39 -31.11 -32.20
N PRO A 100 3.39 -31.71 -33.41
CA PRO A 100 4.23 -31.28 -34.51
C PRO A 100 3.89 -29.87 -34.98
#